data_AF-A0A7W0AF02-F1
#
_entry.id   AF-A0A7W0AF02-F1
#
_cell.length_a   1.000
_cell.length_b   1.000
_cell.length_c   1.000
_cell.angle_alpha   90.00
_cell.angle_beta   90.00
_cell.angle_gamma   90.00
#
_symmetry.space_group_name_H-M   'P 1'
#
loop_
_entity.id
_entity.type
_entity.pdbx_description
1 polymer ?
#
loop_
_entity_poly.entity_id
_entity_poly.type
_entity_poly.pdbx_seq_one_letter_code
_entity_poly.pdbx_strand_id
1 'polypeptide(L)'
;MRLTHEQVHIILTTVHDIVGGDVEVRLFGSRLDDNRKGGDLDLLLISSTPLPRLSLAEIKCKLEERLYLPVDILAYSRDKKPSPFQAIALNQGCPLKEAA
;
A
#
# COMPACT_ATOMS: atom_id res chain seq x y z
N MET A 1 -11.87 7.41 -5.15
CA MET A 1 -10.45 7.01 -4.92
C MET A 1 -9.58 8.01 -5.64
N ARG A 2 -8.73 8.75 -4.92
CA ARG A 2 -7.85 9.78 -5.48
C ARG A 2 -6.54 9.22 -6.04
N LEU A 3 -6.63 8.13 -6.80
CA LEU A 3 -5.50 7.53 -7.50
C LEU A 3 -5.85 7.38 -8.98
N THR A 4 -4.94 7.77 -9.87
CA THR A 4 -5.07 7.49 -11.30
C THR A 4 -4.72 6.03 -11.59
N HIS A 5 -5.19 5.51 -12.72
CA HIS A 5 -4.81 4.16 -13.19
C HIS A 5 -3.29 4.00 -13.31
N GLU A 6 -2.59 5.03 -13.78
CA GLU A 6 -1.13 5.05 -13.84
C GLU A 6 -0.48 4.94 -12.46
N GLN A 7 -0.98 5.67 -11.46
CA GLN A 7 -0.48 5.57 -10.10
C GLN A 7 -0.72 4.19 -9.50
N VAL A 8 -1.90 3.59 -9.74
CA VAL A 8 -2.19 2.22 -9.32
C VAL A 8 -1.21 1.23 -9.96
N HIS A 9 -0.95 1.38 -11.25
CA HIS A 9 0.03 0.54 -11.97
C HIS A 9 1.45 0.71 -11.40
N ILE A 10 1.91 1.94 -11.17
CA ILE A 10 3.21 2.22 -10.54
C ILE A 10 3.30 1.58 -9.16
N ILE A 11 2.24 1.66 -8.35
CA ILE A 11 2.20 1.07 -7.01
C ILE A 11 2.33 -0.45 -7.09
N LEU A 12 1.48 -1.10 -7.88
CA LEU A 12 1.44 -2.55 -7.98
C LEU A 12 2.76 -3.10 -8.54
N THR A 13 3.27 -2.53 -9.63
CA THR A 13 4.54 -2.95 -10.23
C THR A 13 5.71 -2.79 -9.26
N THR A 14 5.85 -1.63 -8.61
CA THR A 14 6.95 -1.38 -7.66
C THR A 14 6.90 -2.33 -6.46
N VAL A 15 5.72 -2.62 -5.92
CA VAL A 15 5.58 -3.59 -4.82
C VAL A 15 5.96 -5.00 -5.30
N HIS A 16 5.38 -5.45 -6.41
CA HIS A 16 5.59 -6.81 -6.89
C HIS A 16 7.03 -7.07 -7.35
N ASP A 17 7.72 -6.07 -7.87
CA ASP A 17 9.13 -6.18 -8.25
C ASP A 17 10.06 -6.41 -7.04
N ILE A 18 9.70 -5.90 -5.86
CA ILE A 18 10.58 -5.91 -4.67
C ILE A 18 10.22 -7.07 -3.73
N VAL A 19 8.94 -7.34 -3.52
CA VAL A 19 8.46 -8.34 -2.55
C VAL A 19 7.67 -9.49 -3.17
N GLY A 20 7.49 -9.51 -4.49
CA GLY A 20 6.85 -10.59 -5.24
C GLY A 20 5.34 -10.40 -5.48
N GLY A 21 4.80 -11.22 -6.40
CA GLY A 21 3.41 -11.18 -6.85
C GLY A 21 2.36 -11.60 -5.81
N ASP A 22 2.77 -12.30 -4.75
CA ASP A 22 1.85 -12.85 -3.74
C ASP A 22 1.43 -11.83 -2.67
N VAL A 23 1.89 -10.58 -2.76
CA VAL A 23 1.57 -9.52 -1.81
C VAL A 23 0.32 -8.77 -2.25
N GLU A 24 -0.73 -8.83 -1.44
CA GLU A 24 -1.94 -8.06 -1.68
C GLU A 24 -1.72 -6.60 -1.25
N VAL A 25 -1.96 -5.66 -2.16
CA VAL A 25 -1.83 -4.22 -1.92
C VAL A 25 -3.21 -3.59 -1.73
N ARG A 26 -3.41 -2.90 -0.62
CA ARG A 26 -4.63 -2.13 -0.35
C ARG A 26 -4.31 -0.67 -0.09
N LEU A 27 -5.15 0.21 -0.59
CA LEU A 27 -5.17 1.62 -0.21
C LEU A 27 -6.06 1.78 1.03
N PHE A 28 -5.57 2.45 2.07
CA PHE A 28 -6.40 2.84 3.21
C PHE A 28 -6.29 4.34 3.50
N GLY A 29 -6.93 4.81 4.56
CA GLY A 29 -6.73 6.16 5.06
C GLY A 29 -7.35 7.27 4.20
N SER A 30 -6.70 8.44 4.24
CA SER A 30 -7.31 9.71 3.83
C SER A 30 -7.61 9.82 2.33
N ARG A 31 -6.95 9.03 1.48
CA ARG A 31 -7.13 9.04 0.02
C ARG A 31 -8.29 8.20 -0.50
N LEU A 32 -9.01 7.52 0.40
CA LEU A 32 -10.28 6.88 0.08
C LEU A 32 -11.41 7.92 -0.13
N ASP A 33 -11.29 9.10 0.47
CA ASP A 33 -12.29 10.18 0.38
C ASP A 33 -11.86 11.24 -0.64
N ASP A 34 -12.66 11.36 -1.72
CA ASP A 34 -12.41 12.30 -2.82
C ASP A 34 -12.60 13.78 -2.41
N ASN A 35 -13.26 14.07 -1.26
CA ASN A 35 -13.52 15.42 -0.77
C ASN A 35 -12.41 16.02 0.11
N ARG A 36 -11.38 15.26 0.47
CA ARG A 36 -10.29 15.73 1.34
C ARG A 36 -9.15 16.34 0.51
N LYS A 37 -8.53 17.44 0.98
CA LYS A 37 -7.38 18.10 0.34
C LYS A 37 -6.06 17.68 0.98
N GLY A 38 -5.06 17.33 0.17
CA GLY A 38 -3.75 16.86 0.65
C GLY A 38 -3.82 15.53 1.43
N GLY A 39 -2.68 14.88 1.64
CA GLY A 39 -2.58 13.67 2.45
C GLY A 39 -1.57 12.67 1.91
N ASP A 40 -1.02 11.86 2.79
CA ASP A 40 -0.05 10.80 2.47
C ASP A 40 -0.76 9.64 1.76
N LEU A 41 0.00 8.83 1.03
CA LEU A 41 -0.51 7.59 0.43
C LEU A 41 -0.35 6.44 1.43
N ASP A 42 -1.42 6.11 2.13
CA ASP A 42 -1.43 5.01 3.09
C ASP A 42 -1.66 3.66 2.38
N LEU A 43 -0.62 2.84 2.29
CA LEU A 43 -0.64 1.51 1.66
C LEU A 43 -0.51 0.39 2.69
N LEU A 44 -1.42 -0.58 2.62
CA LEU A 44 -1.37 -1.81 3.40
C LEU A 44 -0.88 -2.94 2.50
N LEU A 45 0.27 -3.52 2.84
CA LEU A 45 0.84 -4.70 2.20
C LEU A 45 0.51 -5.94 3.02
N ILE A 46 -0.25 -6.86 2.45
CA ILE A 46 -0.67 -8.11 3.09
C ILE A 46 0.08 -9.27 2.45
N SER A 47 0.80 -10.03 3.27
CA SER A 47 1.67 -11.13 2.84
C SER A 47 1.43 -12.38 3.70
N SER A 48 1.85 -13.54 3.20
CA SER A 48 1.79 -14.79 4.00
C SER A 48 2.81 -14.79 5.14
N THR A 49 3.97 -14.15 4.93
CA THR A 49 5.09 -14.08 5.87
C THR A 49 5.55 -12.63 6.07
N PRO A 50 6.20 -12.30 7.21
CA PRO A 50 6.77 -10.97 7.46
C PRO A 50 7.66 -10.45 6.33
N LEU A 51 7.31 -9.28 5.80
CA LEU A 51 8.16 -8.58 4.83
C LEU A 51 9.38 -7.98 5.54
N PRO A 52 10.59 -8.08 4.96
CA PRO A 52 11.78 -7.45 5.52
C PRO A 52 11.63 -5.93 5.59
N ARG A 53 12.10 -5.33 6.70
CA ARG A 53 12.05 -3.86 6.88
C ARG A 53 12.79 -3.10 5.77
N LEU A 54 13.87 -3.69 5.24
CA LEU A 54 14.63 -3.10 4.14
C LEU A 54 13.79 -3.02 2.85
N SER A 55 13.06 -4.09 2.52
CA SER A 55 12.16 -4.12 1.36
C SER A 55 11.04 -3.08 1.50
N LEU A 56 10.47 -2.92 2.71
CA LEU A 56 9.46 -1.87 2.96
C LEU A 56 10.02 -0.46 2.75
N ALA A 57 11.25 -0.21 3.23
CA ALA A 57 11.92 1.08 3.05
C ALA A 57 12.23 1.34 1.56
N GLU A 58 12.66 0.31 0.83
CA GLU A 58 12.93 0.40 -0.61
C GLU A 58 11.65 0.72 -1.41
N ILE A 59 10.55 0.02 -1.12
CA ILE A 59 9.24 0.30 -1.73
C ILE A 59 8.83 1.73 -1.44
N LYS A 60 8.90 2.17 -0.17
CA LYS A 60 8.54 3.54 0.22
C LYS A 60 9.33 4.57 -0.60
N CYS A 61 10.66 4.45 -0.61
CA CYS A 61 11.53 5.37 -1.34
C CYS A 61 11.18 5.44 -2.84
N LYS A 62 11.08 4.28 -3.51
CA LYS A 62 10.76 4.21 -4.94
C LYS A 62 9.37 4.77 -5.27
N LEU A 63 8.38 4.54 -4.41
CA LEU A 63 7.04 5.08 -4.63
C LEU A 63 7.02 6.60 -4.42
N GLU A 64 7.69 7.13 -3.40
CA GLU A 64 7.78 8.58 -3.18
C GLU A 64 8.49 9.28 -4.34
N GLU A 65 9.57 8.69 -4.87
CA GLU A 65 10.29 9.17 -6.04
C GLU A 65 9.44 9.17 -7.31
N ARG A 66 8.69 8.09 -7.57
CA ARG A 66 7.90 7.93 -8.80
C ARG A 66 6.58 8.70 -8.78
N LEU A 67 5.96 8.82 -7.60
CA LEU A 67 4.63 9.41 -7.45
C LEU A 67 4.69 10.88 -7.01
N TYR A 68 5.87 11.39 -6.63
CA TYR A 68 6.09 12.75 -6.12
C TYR A 68 5.17 13.12 -4.96
N LEU A 69 4.88 12.14 -4.10
CA LEU A 69 3.99 12.29 -2.97
C LEU A 69 4.47 11.42 -1.81
N PRO A 70 4.23 11.84 -0.55
CA PRO A 70 4.59 11.04 0.63
C PRO A 70 3.79 9.74 0.66
N VAL A 71 4.46 8.65 1.03
CA VAL A 71 3.89 7.30 1.09
C VAL A 71 4.16 6.69 2.47
N ASP A 72 3.10 6.18 3.10
CA ASP A 72 3.20 5.43 4.34
C ASP A 72 2.79 3.98 4.11
N ILE A 73 3.69 3.07 4.49
CA ILE A 73 3.53 1.64 4.26
C ILE A 73 3.31 0.94 5.59
N LEU A 74 2.16 0.30 5.72
CA LEU A 74 1.85 -0.65 6.77
C LEU A 74 1.97 -2.07 6.22
N ALA A 75 2.79 -2.91 6.83
CA ALA A 75 2.88 -4.32 6.49
C ALA A 75 2.08 -5.16 7.48
N TYR A 76 1.35 -6.15 6.97
CA TYR A 76 0.66 -7.16 7.74
C TYR A 76 0.96 -8.55 7.16
N SER A 77 1.16 -9.51 8.05
CA SER A 77 1.41 -10.89 7.68
C SER A 77 0.38 -11.79 8.31
N ARG A 78 -0.21 -12.68 7.51
CA ARG A 78 -1.38 -13.50 7.90
C ARG A 78 -1.06 -14.51 9.01
N ASP A 79 0.22 -14.80 9.25
CA ASP A 79 0.71 -15.64 10.34
C ASP A 79 0.62 -14.96 11.72
N LYS A 80 0.37 -13.64 11.77
CA LYS A 80 0.34 -12.85 13.00
C LYS A 80 -1.03 -12.27 13.29
N LYS A 81 -1.32 -12.11 14.58
CA LYS A 81 -2.51 -11.36 15.02
C LYS A 81 -2.33 -9.88 14.67
N PRO A 82 -3.31 -9.23 14.01
CA PRO A 82 -3.20 -7.82 13.67
C PRO A 82 -3.21 -6.94 14.92
N SER A 83 -2.39 -5.89 14.91
CA SER A 83 -2.49 -4.79 15.86
C SER A 83 -3.82 -4.03 15.67
N PRO A 84 -4.29 -3.24 16.65
CA PRO A 84 -5.51 -2.45 16.49
C PRO A 84 -5.51 -1.57 15.24
N PHE A 85 -4.37 -0.97 14.91
CA PHE A 85 -4.22 -0.15 13.70
C PHE A 85 -4.27 -0.98 12.41
N GLN A 86 -3.60 -2.14 12.39
CA GLN A 86 -3.69 -3.07 11.26
C GLN A 86 -5.11 -3.60 11.06
N ALA A 87 -5.85 -3.89 12.13
CA ALA A 87 -7.23 -4.35 12.05
C ALA A 87 -8.16 -3.28 11.45
N ILE A 88 -7.92 -2.01 11.75
CA ILE A 88 -8.63 -0.87 11.12
C ILE A 88 -8.27 -0.81 9.63
N ALA A 89 -6.98 -0.83 9.28
CA ALA A 89 -6.53 -0.78 7.89
C ALA A 89 -7.03 -1.98 7.06
N LEU A 90 -7.12 -3.17 7.64
CA LEU A 90 -7.68 -4.37 7.01
C LEU A 90 -9.18 -4.24 6.72
N ASN A 91 -9.94 -3.62 7.64
CA ASN A 91 -11.38 -3.41 7.48
C ASN A 91 -11.73 -2.27 6.51
N GLN A 92 -10.96 -1.19 6.53
CA GLN A 92 -11.23 0.01 5.74
C GLN A 92 -10.51 0.02 4.39
N GLY A 93 -9.49 -0.82 4.22
CA GLY A 93 -8.63 -0.82 3.03
C GLY A 93 -9.35 -1.35 1.78
N CYS A 94 -9.23 -0.61 0.68
CA CYS A 94 -9.71 -1.01 -0.64
C CYS A 94 -8.58 -1.70 -1.42
N PRO A 95 -8.78 -2.91 -1.97
CA PRO A 95 -7.76 -3.59 -2.76
C PRO A 95 -7.46 -2.82 -4.04
N LEU A 96 -6.17 -2.61 -4.31
CA LEU A 96 -5.71 -2.10 -5.60
C LEU A 96 -5.63 -3.26 -6.59
N LYS A 97 -6.22 -3.08 -7.77
CA LYS A 97 -6.17 -4.03 -8.88
C LYS A 97 -5.90 -3.25 -10.16
N GLU A 98 -5.18 -3.85 -11.09
CA GLU A 98 -5.15 -3.31 -12.45
C GLU A 98 -6.56 -3.42 -13.05
N ALA A 99 -7.02 -2.34 -13.67
CA ALA A 99 -8.24 -2.38 -14.46
C ALA A 99 -7.92 -3.19 -15.74
N ALA A 100 -8.70 -4.24 -15.98
CA ALA A 100 -8.61 -5.08 -17.17
C ALA A 100 -9.00 -4.32 -18.45
#